data_AF-A0A2U1MKX2-F1
#
_entry.id   AF-A0A2U1MKX2-F1
#
_cell.length_a   1.000
_cell.length_b   1.000
_cell.length_c   1.000
_cell.angle_alpha   90.00
_cell.angle_beta   90.00
_cell.angle_gamma   90.00
#
_symmetry.space_group_name_H-M   'P 1'
#
loop_
_entity.id
_entity.type
_entity.pdbx_description
1 polymer ?
#
loop_
_entity_poly.entity_id
_entity_poly.type
_entity_poly.pdbx_seq_one_letter_code
_entity_poly.pdbx_strand_id
1 'polypeptide(L)'
;MSLKLGNGHNTKFWTDIWLEGITLQSGFPRLFALETFKNCTVAARFLNGDWNWQWRQNPRNGVESSQLSALMDALTNVSFSDEADKWIWNVDNSHVFSVSNARQLIDDVNLSSGPKTWLITFIFGPKTWVSNISQ
;
A
#
# COMPACT_ATOMS: atom_id res chain seq x y z
N MET A 1 -1.20 5.98 1.95
CA MET A 1 -1.51 4.95 0.93
C MET A 1 -2.66 4.11 1.45
N SER A 2 -3.76 3.99 0.72
CA SER A 2 -4.91 3.16 1.08
C SER A 2 -5.14 2.11 -0.01
N LEU A 3 -5.47 0.89 0.40
CA LEU A 3 -5.85 -0.15 -0.53
C LEU A 3 -7.35 -0.04 -0.81
N LYS A 4 -7.72 0.03 -2.09
CA LYS A 4 -9.09 -0.19 -2.54
C LYS A 4 -9.24 -1.66 -2.90
N LEU A 5 -9.98 -2.38 -2.07
CA LEU A 5 -10.32 -3.78 -2.32
C LEU A 5 -11.18 -3.88 -3.58
N GLY A 6 -10.80 -4.78 -4.49
CA GLY A 6 -11.57 -5.17 -5.65
C GLY A 6 -12.01 -6.62 -5.51
N ASN A 7 -11.40 -7.49 -6.31
CA ASN A 7 -11.65 -8.92 -6.34
C ASN A 7 -10.89 -9.71 -5.26
N GLY A 8 -10.01 -9.06 -4.47
CA GLY A 8 -9.32 -9.65 -3.33
C GLY A 8 -8.28 -10.70 -3.66
N HIS A 9 -7.89 -10.89 -4.92
CA HIS A 9 -6.93 -11.92 -5.33
C HIS A 9 -5.48 -11.54 -5.03
N ASN A 10 -5.17 -10.24 -4.99
CA ASN A 10 -3.82 -9.73 -4.76
C ASN A 10 -3.62 -9.22 -3.32
N THR A 11 -4.66 -9.30 -2.50
CA THR A 11 -4.67 -8.79 -1.13
C THR A 11 -4.63 -9.94 -0.14
N LYS A 12 -3.70 -9.91 0.81
CA LYS A 12 -3.63 -10.87 1.91
C LYS A 12 -4.64 -10.54 2.98
N PHE A 13 -5.42 -11.55 3.37
CA PHE A 13 -6.51 -11.38 4.33
C PHE A 13 -5.99 -10.92 5.70
N TRP A 14 -4.92 -11.55 6.22
CA TRP A 14 -4.47 -11.28 7.59
C TRP A 14 -3.42 -10.18 7.69
N THR A 15 -2.52 -10.10 6.72
CA THR A 15 -1.27 -9.33 6.83
C THR A 15 -1.32 -7.98 6.14
N ASP A 16 -2.21 -7.79 5.17
CA ASP A 16 -2.34 -6.51 4.47
C ASP A 16 -3.34 -5.60 5.20
N ILE A 17 -3.15 -4.29 5.05
CA ILE A 17 -4.05 -3.28 5.57
C ILE A 17 -5.11 -3.00 4.51
N TRP A 18 -6.21 -3.74 4.59
CA TRP A 18 -7.33 -3.64 3.65
C TRP A 18 -8.67 -3.35 4.34
N LEU A 19 -8.71 -3.43 5.68
CA LEU A 19 -9.87 -3.15 6.52
C LEU A 19 -9.43 -2.27 7.70
N GLU A 20 -10.18 -1.21 8.00
CA GLU A 20 -10.03 -0.37 9.21
C GLU A 20 -8.62 0.23 9.50
N GLY A 21 -7.72 0.29 8.51
CA GLY A 21 -6.43 0.96 8.64
C GLY A 21 -5.38 0.23 9.49
N ILE A 22 -5.70 -0.95 10.02
CA ILE A 22 -4.77 -1.86 10.68
C ILE A 22 -4.82 -3.25 10.03
N THR A 23 -3.85 -4.11 10.31
CA THR A 23 -3.90 -5.49 9.83
C THR A 23 -4.86 -6.32 10.69
N LEU A 24 -5.60 -7.24 10.08
CA LEU A 24 -6.50 -8.13 10.82
C LEU A 24 -5.73 -9.05 11.79
N GLN A 25 -4.47 -9.37 11.47
CA GLN A 25 -3.58 -10.08 12.40
C GLN A 25 -3.36 -9.32 13.70
N SER A 26 -3.21 -7.99 13.63
CA SER A 26 -3.00 -7.15 14.82
C SER A 26 -4.29 -6.93 15.59
N GLY A 27 -5.43 -6.75 14.91
CA GLY A 27 -6.73 -6.55 15.54
C GLY A 27 -7.30 -7.83 16.17
N PHE A 28 -7.09 -8.98 15.52
CA PHE A 28 -7.68 -10.27 15.90
C PHE A 28 -6.61 -11.36 16.08
N PRO A 29 -5.63 -11.19 16.99
CA PRO A 29 -4.48 -12.09 17.10
C PRO A 29 -4.85 -13.52 17.49
N ARG A 30 -5.98 -13.73 18.19
CA ARG A 30 -6.41 -15.10 18.57
C ARG A 30 -6.95 -15.83 17.35
N LEU A 31 -7.80 -15.19 16.55
CA LEU A 31 -8.28 -15.76 15.29
C LEU A 31 -7.15 -15.98 14.30
N PHE A 32 -6.23 -15.02 14.22
CA PHE A 32 -5.03 -15.20 13.42
C PHE A 32 -4.27 -16.43 13.87
N ALA A 33 -4.08 -16.69 15.17
CA ALA A 33 -3.41 -17.91 15.65
C ALA A 33 -4.12 -19.21 15.20
N LEU A 34 -5.45 -19.20 15.14
CA LEU A 34 -6.27 -20.34 14.69
C LEU A 34 -6.16 -20.63 13.19
N GLU A 35 -5.89 -19.61 12.36
CA GLU A 35 -5.80 -19.76 10.91
C GLU A 35 -4.78 -20.83 10.50
N THR A 36 -5.16 -21.71 9.57
CA THR A 36 -4.24 -22.72 9.02
C THR A 36 -3.31 -22.08 8.00
N PHE A 37 -3.86 -21.28 7.09
CA PHE A 37 -3.14 -20.66 5.99
C PHE A 37 -2.97 -19.16 6.22
N LYS A 38 -1.88 -18.76 6.87
CA LYS A 38 -1.64 -17.34 7.24
C LYS A 38 -1.54 -16.39 6.04
N ASN A 39 -1.06 -16.89 4.90
CA ASN A 39 -0.83 -16.11 3.68
C ASN A 39 -2.00 -16.18 2.68
N CYS A 40 -3.20 -16.53 3.16
CA CYS A 40 -4.40 -16.58 2.33
C CYS A 40 -4.79 -15.20 1.81
N THR A 41 -5.40 -15.16 0.63
CA THR A 41 -5.94 -13.94 0.03
C THR A 41 -7.37 -13.70 0.52
N VAL A 42 -7.87 -12.47 0.35
CA VAL A 42 -9.26 -12.15 0.68
C VAL A 42 -10.22 -12.99 -0.18
N ALA A 43 -9.94 -13.13 -1.48
CA ALA A 43 -10.72 -13.98 -2.38
C ALA A 43 -10.77 -15.45 -1.94
N ALA A 44 -9.67 -15.99 -1.38
CA ALA A 44 -9.65 -17.36 -0.90
C ALA A 44 -10.46 -17.57 0.40
N ARG A 45 -10.84 -16.49 1.09
CA ARG A 45 -11.67 -16.52 2.29
C ARG A 45 -13.12 -16.13 2.01
N PHE A 46 -13.41 -15.48 0.90
CA PHE A 46 -14.77 -15.13 0.50
C PHE A 46 -15.22 -15.98 -0.70
N LEU A 47 -15.99 -17.03 -0.44
CA LEU A 47 -16.43 -18.00 -1.44
C LEU A 47 -17.96 -18.05 -1.50
N ASN A 48 -18.53 -17.97 -2.70
CA ASN A 48 -19.97 -18.09 -2.93
C ASN A 48 -20.84 -17.11 -2.10
N GLY A 49 -20.30 -15.93 -1.77
CA GLY A 49 -20.99 -14.91 -0.97
C GLY A 49 -20.80 -15.03 0.54
N ASP A 50 -20.04 -16.03 1.01
CA ASP A 50 -19.82 -16.29 2.43
C ASP A 50 -18.34 -16.38 2.80
N TRP A 51 -18.05 -16.13 4.08
CA TRP A 51 -16.72 -16.26 4.64
C TRP A 51 -16.40 -17.72 5.00
N ASN A 52 -15.42 -18.30 4.30
CA ASN A 52 -14.93 -19.66 4.54
C ASN A 52 -13.68 -19.65 5.42
N TRP A 53 -13.84 -20.00 6.69
CA TRP A 53 -12.75 -20.07 7.66
C TRP A 53 -12.02 -21.41 7.61
N GLN A 54 -10.68 -21.37 7.62
CA GLN A 54 -9.83 -22.57 7.61
C GLN A 54 -9.06 -22.68 8.93
N TRP A 55 -9.79 -22.76 10.04
CA TRP A 55 -9.18 -22.84 11.36
C TRP A 55 -8.67 -24.24 11.68
N ARG A 56 -7.53 -24.31 12.38
CA ARG A 56 -6.95 -25.56 12.89
C ARG A 56 -7.82 -26.20 13.98
N GLN A 57 -8.59 -25.38 14.69
CA GLN A 57 -9.57 -25.78 15.69
C GLN A 57 -10.71 -24.75 15.70
N ASN A 58 -11.92 -25.17 16.08
CA ASN A 58 -13.02 -24.24 16.25
C ASN A 58 -12.69 -23.22 17.36
N PRO A 59 -13.13 -21.95 17.21
CA PRO A 59 -12.94 -20.94 18.22
C PRO A 59 -13.71 -21.36 19.47
N ARG A 60 -13.05 -21.24 20.61
CA ARG A 60 -13.62 -21.53 21.92
C ARG A 60 -14.43 -20.32 22.38
N ASN A 61 -15.23 -20.54 23.42
CA ASN A 61 -15.99 -19.45 24.05
C ASN A 61 -15.05 -18.41 24.66
N GLY A 62 -15.58 -17.22 24.92
CA GLY A 62 -14.84 -16.10 25.50
C GLY A 62 -14.16 -15.25 24.43
N VAL A 63 -12.87 -14.94 24.61
CA VAL A 63 -12.15 -13.93 23.81
C VAL A 63 -12.14 -14.27 22.31
N GLU A 64 -11.99 -15.55 21.94
CA GLU A 64 -12.00 -15.97 20.54
C GLU A 64 -13.37 -15.70 19.88
N SER A 65 -14.46 -16.02 20.57
CA SER A 65 -15.82 -15.72 20.11
C SER A 65 -16.09 -14.21 20.00
N SER A 66 -15.61 -13.42 20.96
CA SER A 66 -15.75 -11.95 20.90
C SER A 66 -14.97 -11.36 19.73
N GLN A 67 -13.74 -11.83 19.49
CA GLN A 67 -12.96 -11.44 18.31
C GLN A 67 -13.66 -11.84 17.01
N LEU A 68 -14.26 -13.03 16.96
CA LEU A 68 -14.99 -13.48 15.78
C LEU A 68 -16.20 -12.59 15.50
N SER A 69 -16.98 -12.27 16.53
CA SER A 69 -18.15 -11.38 16.38
C SER A 69 -17.73 -10.01 15.84
N ALA A 70 -16.68 -9.42 16.40
CA ALA A 70 -16.17 -8.13 15.95
C ALA A 70 -15.58 -8.20 14.52
N LEU A 71 -14.91 -9.30 14.16
CA LEU A 71 -14.43 -9.51 12.79
C LEU A 71 -15.61 -9.60 11.81
N MET A 72 -16.64 -10.38 12.12
CA MET A 72 -17.83 -10.51 11.26
C MET A 72 -18.55 -9.17 11.07
N ASP A 73 -18.64 -8.36 12.13
CA ASP A 73 -19.23 -7.02 12.07
C ASP A 73 -18.42 -6.10 11.12
N ALA A 74 -17.09 -6.08 11.27
CA ALA A 74 -16.21 -5.31 10.39
C ALA A 74 -16.31 -5.78 8.91
N LEU A 75 -16.49 -7.09 8.68
CA LEU A 75 -16.63 -7.66 7.34
C LEU A 75 -18.01 -7.44 6.72
N THR A 76 -19.03 -7.07 7.51
CA THR A 76 -20.40 -6.86 7.02
C THR A 76 -20.49 -5.70 6.03
N ASN A 77 -19.62 -4.70 6.19
CA ASN A 77 -19.58 -3.51 5.32
C ASN A 77 -18.61 -3.65 4.13
N VAL A 78 -17.98 -4.80 3.96
CA VAL A 78 -17.04 -5.05 2.86
C VAL A 78 -17.82 -5.33 1.58
N SER A 79 -17.58 -4.54 0.53
CA SER A 79 -18.09 -4.80 -0.81
C SER A 79 -16.96 -5.25 -1.73
N PHE A 80 -17.25 -6.30 -2.51
CA PHE A 80 -16.35 -6.82 -3.53
C PHE A 80 -16.74 -6.28 -4.91
N SER A 81 -15.75 -6.18 -5.78
CA SER A 81 -15.90 -5.79 -7.19
C SER A 81 -15.18 -6.81 -8.06
N ASP A 82 -15.62 -6.98 -9.31
CA ASP A 82 -14.92 -7.83 -10.29
C ASP A 82 -13.58 -7.23 -10.74
N GLU A 83 -13.33 -5.94 -10.42
CA GLU A 83 -12.06 -5.28 -10.72
C GLU A 83 -10.90 -5.80 -9.87
N ALA A 84 -9.67 -5.70 -10.40
CA ALA A 84 -8.48 -5.99 -9.61
C ALA A 84 -8.30 -5.01 -8.43
N ASP A 85 -7.65 -5.49 -7.37
CA ASP A 85 -7.26 -4.67 -6.21
C ASP A 85 -6.36 -3.50 -6.62
N LYS A 86 -6.61 -2.30 -6.08
CA LYS A 86 -5.91 -1.06 -6.47
C LYS A 86 -5.30 -0.37 -5.25
N TRP A 87 -4.01 -0.07 -5.32
CA TRP A 87 -3.35 0.77 -4.33
C TRP A 87 -3.52 2.24 -4.68
N ILE A 88 -4.11 3.00 -3.76
CA ILE A 88 -4.32 4.44 -3.90
C ILE A 88 -3.28 5.15 -3.03
N TRP A 89 -2.48 5.99 -3.67
CA TRP A 89 -1.60 6.91 -2.96
C TRP A 89 -2.42 8.13 -2.54
N ASN A 90 -2.91 8.13 -1.30
CA ASN A 90 -3.40 9.35 -0.68
C ASN A 90 -2.18 10.24 -0.42
N VAL A 91 -1.85 11.07 -1.40
CA VAL A 91 -1.02 12.25 -1.19
C VAL A 91 -1.92 13.23 -0.45
N ASP A 92 -1.58 13.51 0.80
CA ASP A 92 -2.30 14.48 1.62
C ASP A 92 -2.48 15.81 0.86
N ASN A 93 -3.56 16.52 1.19
CA ASN A 93 -3.95 17.81 0.61
C ASN A 93 -2.95 18.97 0.83
N SER A 94 -1.68 18.69 1.17
CA SER A 94 -0.60 19.67 1.01
C SER A 94 -0.11 19.61 -0.43
N HIS A 95 -0.78 20.39 -1.28
CA HIS A 95 -0.44 20.61 -2.68
C HIS A 95 1.08 20.64 -2.94
N VAL A 96 1.47 19.98 -4.03
CA VAL A 96 2.76 20.05 -4.74
C VAL A 96 3.85 19.07 -4.26
N PHE A 97 3.76 17.83 -4.73
CA PHE A 97 4.98 17.05 -5.00
C PHE A 97 5.65 17.63 -6.25
N SER A 98 6.58 18.56 -6.05
CA SER A 98 7.54 18.94 -7.09
C SER A 98 8.77 18.03 -6.96
N VAL A 99 9.36 17.65 -8.10
CA VAL A 99 10.63 16.89 -8.17
C VAL A 99 11.73 17.55 -7.33
N SER A 100 11.62 18.87 -7.10
CA SER A 100 12.49 19.63 -6.21
C SER A 100 12.44 19.18 -4.73
N ASN A 101 11.26 18.86 -4.18
CA ASN A 101 11.16 18.43 -2.77
C ASN A 101 11.75 17.03 -2.55
N ALA A 102 11.53 16.12 -3.52
CA ALA A 102 12.14 14.78 -3.47
C ALA A 102 13.68 14.85 -3.58
N ARG A 103 14.22 15.76 -4.41
CA ARG A 103 15.67 16.00 -4.48
C ARG A 103 16.22 16.60 -3.19
N GLN A 104 15.55 17.58 -2.58
CA GLN A 104 15.99 18.19 -1.33
C GLN A 104 16.12 17.17 -0.19
N LEU A 105 15.17 16.25 -0.05
CA LEU A 105 15.25 15.18 0.95
C LEU A 105 16.44 14.23 0.73
N ILE A 106 16.81 13.98 -0.53
CA ILE A 106 17.97 13.12 -0.86
C ILE A 106 19.28 13.89 -0.66
N ASP A 107 19.30 15.18 -0.96
CA ASP A 107 20.46 16.05 -0.79
C ASP A 107 20.75 16.28 0.72
N ASP A 108 19.71 16.47 1.54
CA ASP A 108 19.85 16.65 3.00
C ASP A 108 20.39 15.40 3.71
N VAL A 109 20.01 14.20 3.26
CA VAL A 109 20.56 12.93 3.79
C VAL A 109 22.02 12.72 3.38
N ASN A 110 22.46 13.29 2.25
CA ASN A 110 23.83 13.15 1.76
C ASN A 110 24.80 14.21 2.28
N LEU A 111 24.35 15.27 2.95
CA LEU A 111 25.20 16.40 3.37
C LEU A 111 25.81 16.26 4.79
N SER A 112 25.82 15.06 5.37
CA SER A 112 26.54 14.78 6.62
C SER A 112 28.05 14.51 6.45
N SER A 113 28.64 14.68 5.25
CA SER A 113 30.11 14.64 5.13
C SER A 113 30.70 15.49 3.99
N GLY A 114 31.04 16.74 4.35
CA GLY A 114 32.16 17.49 3.76
C GLY A 114 31.88 18.34 2.50
N PRO A 115 32.68 19.39 2.26
CA PRO A 115 32.39 20.40 1.25
C PRO A 115 32.83 19.93 -0.13
N LYS A 116 31.97 20.10 -1.13
CA LYS A 116 32.36 19.94 -2.54
C LYS A 116 32.03 21.21 -3.32
N THR A 117 32.98 22.13 -3.29
CA THR A 117 33.18 23.16 -4.30
C THR A 117 33.49 22.50 -5.64
N TRP A 118 32.55 22.50 -6.58
CA TRP A 118 32.85 22.57 -8.01
C TRP A 118 31.79 23.40 -8.71
N LEU A 119 32.23 24.54 -9.25
CA LEU A 119 31.46 25.45 -10.07
C LEU A 119 30.94 24.71 -11.31
N ILE A 120 29.62 24.58 -11.44
CA ILE A 120 29.01 24.22 -12.72
C ILE A 120 28.48 25.50 -13.32
N THR A 121 29.27 26.12 -14.20
CA THR A 121 28.80 27.12 -15.14
C THR A 121 27.71 26.50 -16.02
N PHE A 122 26.47 26.95 -15.84
CA PHE A 122 25.40 26.73 -16.80
C PHE A 122 25.72 27.53 -18.07
N ILE A 123 26.10 26.86 -19.15
CA ILE A 123 26.01 27.46 -20.48
C ILE A 123 24.59 27.19 -21.00
N PHE A 124 23.71 28.17 -20.82
CA PHE A 124 22.50 28.33 -21.63
C PHE A 124 22.90 28.98 -22.96
N GLY A 125 22.47 28.41 -24.10
CA GLY A 125 22.68 29.03 -25.41
C GLY A 125 21.92 28.32 -26.54
N PRO A 126 20.95 28.97 -27.22
CA PRO A 126 20.08 28.36 -28.22
C PRO A 126 20.63 28.44 -29.66
N LYS A 127 20.10 27.54 -30.51
CA LYS A 127 20.02 27.54 -31.99
C LYS A 127 20.60 28.75 -32.75
N THR A 128 21.37 28.48 -33.82
CA THR A 128 21.05 28.86 -35.22
C THR A 128 21.93 28.09 -36.22
N TRP A 129 21.32 27.65 -37.32
CA TRP A 129 22.00 27.22 -38.55
C TRP A 129 22.36 28.46 -39.38
N VAL A 130 23.56 28.52 -39.95
CA VAL A 130 23.89 29.41 -41.07
C VAL A 130 24.76 28.67 -42.08
N SER A 131 24.33 28.76 -43.34
CA SER A 131 24.85 28.19 -44.58
C SER A 131 26.22 28.74 -45.00
N ASN A 132 27.10 27.88 -45.51
CA ASN A 132 28.25 28.32 -46.31
C ASN A 132 27.86 28.43 -47.79
N ILE A 133 27.89 29.67 -48.30
CA ILE A 133 27.92 29.98 -49.73
C ILE A 133 29.41 29.99 -50.17
N SER A 134 29.61 29.43 -51.36
CA SER A 134 30.82 29.37 -52.18
C SER A 134 31.65 30.65 -52.30
N GLN A 135 32.97 30.48 -52.39
CA GLN A 135 33.76 30.83 -53.58
C GLN A 135 35.01 29.97 -53.68
#